data_AF-A0A9Q3BU92-F1
#
_entry.id   AF-A0A9Q3BU92-F1
#
_cell.length_a   1.000
_cell.length_b   1.000
_cell.length_c   1.000
_cell.angle_alpha   90.00
_cell.angle_beta   90.00
_cell.angle_gamma   90.00
#
_symmetry.space_group_name_H-M   'P 1'
#
loop_
_entity.id
_entity.type
_entity.pdbx_description
1 polymer ?
#
loop_
_entity_poly.entity_id
_entity_poly.type
_entity_poly.pdbx_seq_one_letter_code
_entity_poly.pdbx_strand_id
1 'polypeptide(L)'
;MESELDIIGALDLILGTDQQSRETQENLNFKAYNLIIQCLNEENISFVSSMLSEDNKRNGHALWNMLKEKYMSNDISCQALAFTKLSQAKFTTTLDFIQEIRTTVGKMRLVGFKLEESALSIMVLSKLPSQLDSFVRVMSHGFQNKGLDFILKKLEQDYIQFKLNEDSCETVTAM
;
A
#
# COMPACT_ATOMS: atom_id res chain seq x y z
N MET A 1 9.20 -8.56 12.73
CA MET A 1 10.17 -7.55 12.26
C MET A 1 9.90 -6.15 12.81
N GLU A 2 8.86 -5.40 12.39
CA GLU A 2 8.62 -4.04 12.95
C GLU A 2 8.46 -4.07 14.47
N SER A 3 7.64 -4.99 15.00
CA SER A 3 7.46 -5.16 16.45
C SER A 3 8.75 -5.55 17.19
N GLU A 4 9.66 -6.30 16.57
CA GLU A 4 10.91 -6.73 17.21
C GLU A 4 11.99 -5.64 17.18
N LEU A 5 12.01 -4.84 16.11
CA LEU A 5 12.87 -3.66 15.99
C LEU A 5 12.43 -2.53 16.93
N ASP A 6 11.13 -2.44 17.19
CA ASP A 6 10.55 -1.53 18.19
C ASP A 6 10.92 -1.97 19.62
N ILE A 7 10.84 -3.27 19.92
CA ILE A 7 11.24 -3.85 21.22
C ILE A 7 12.72 -3.57 21.53
N ILE A 8 13.60 -3.58 20.53
CA ILE A 8 15.03 -3.28 20.73
C ILE A 8 15.37 -1.79 20.63
N GLY A 9 14.38 -0.91 20.42
CA GLY A 9 14.56 0.53 20.29
C GLY A 9 15.36 0.97 19.07
N ALA A 10 15.49 0.10 18.04
CA ALA A 10 16.27 0.38 16.84
C ALA A 10 15.39 0.82 15.66
N LEU A 11 14.07 0.87 15.83
CA LEU A 11 13.12 1.28 14.79
C LEU A 11 13.37 2.72 14.33
N ASP A 12 13.48 3.67 15.26
CA ASP A 12 13.76 5.08 14.95
C ASP A 12 15.12 5.28 14.28
N LEU A 13 16.10 4.44 14.60
CA LEU A 13 17.42 4.46 13.97
C LEU A 13 17.37 3.96 12.52
N ILE A 14 16.61 2.89 12.25
CA ILE A 14 16.42 2.39 10.89
C ILE A 14 15.61 3.36 10.04
N LEU A 15 14.66 4.08 10.65
CA LEU A 15 13.85 5.10 9.99
C LEU A 15 14.55 6.46 9.84
N GLY A 16 15.72 6.64 10.47
CA GLY A 16 16.53 7.87 10.36
C GLY A 16 15.98 9.04 11.19
N THR A 17 15.14 8.77 12.19
CA THR A 17 14.50 9.76 13.07
C THR A 17 15.18 9.87 14.45
N ASP A 18 16.25 9.10 14.67
CA ASP A 18 16.91 8.99 15.98
C ASP A 18 17.78 10.22 16.35
N GLN A 19 17.68 10.66 17.61
CA GLN A 19 18.44 11.78 18.21
C GLN A 19 19.40 11.32 19.32
N GLN A 20 19.67 10.01 19.44
CA GLN A 20 20.49 9.47 20.53
C GLN A 20 21.99 9.70 20.35
N SER A 21 22.74 9.47 21.42
CA SER A 21 24.21 9.61 21.44
C SER A 21 24.89 8.61 20.49
N ARG A 22 26.05 8.97 19.95
CA ARG A 22 26.81 8.19 18.96
C ARG A 22 27.10 6.75 19.40
N GLU A 23 27.45 6.53 20.67
CA GLU A 23 27.68 5.18 21.22
C GLU A 23 26.39 4.34 21.28
N THR A 24 25.26 4.96 21.60
CA THR A 24 23.96 4.29 21.61
C THR A 24 23.54 3.92 20.19
N GLN A 25 23.79 4.80 19.22
CA GLN A 25 23.54 4.56 17.80
C GLN A 25 24.36 3.40 17.24
N GLU A 26 25.63 3.27 17.62
CA GLU A 26 26.47 2.16 17.17
C GLU A 26 25.99 0.80 17.73
N ASN A 27 25.57 0.77 18.99
CA ASN A 27 25.02 -0.44 19.61
C ASN A 27 23.68 -0.85 18.98
N LEU A 28 22.78 0.11 18.77
CA LEU A 28 21.49 -0.12 18.11
C LEU A 28 21.67 -0.54 16.65
N ASN A 29 22.61 0.07 15.92
CA ASN A 29 22.98 -0.34 14.57
C ASN A 29 23.41 -1.80 14.51
N PHE A 30 24.26 -2.23 15.45
CA PHE A 30 24.73 -3.61 15.49
C PHE A 30 23.60 -4.59 15.81
N LYS A 31 22.70 -4.25 16.72
CA LYS A 31 21.52 -5.07 17.04
C LYS A 31 20.57 -5.18 15.84
N ALA A 32 20.26 -4.05 15.19
CA ALA A 32 19.45 -4.00 13.98
C ALA A 32 20.06 -4.85 12.86
N TYR A 33 21.37 -4.74 12.63
CA TYR A 33 22.11 -5.52 11.64
C TYR A 33 21.91 -7.03 11.88
N ASN A 34 22.15 -7.51 13.11
CA ASN A 34 22.02 -8.93 13.42
C ASN A 34 20.59 -9.46 13.23
N LEU A 35 19.58 -8.70 13.66
CA LEU A 35 18.18 -9.10 13.47
C LEU A 35 17.81 -9.15 11.99
N ILE A 36 18.21 -8.15 11.20
CA ILE A 36 17.91 -8.14 9.76
C ILE A 36 18.54 -9.35 9.09
N ILE A 37 19.82 -9.64 9.34
CA ILE A 37 20.52 -10.81 8.77
C ILE A 37 19.84 -12.13 9.16
N GLN A 38 19.40 -12.28 10.42
CA GLN A 38 18.69 -13.49 10.87
C GLN A 38 17.36 -13.70 10.16
N CYS A 39 16.73 -12.63 9.67
CA CYS A 39 15.49 -12.71 8.91
C CYS A 39 15.70 -12.92 7.39
N LEU A 40 16.94 -12.92 6.88
CA LEU A 40 17.23 -13.10 5.46
C LEU A 40 17.36 -14.59 5.10
N ASN A 41 16.96 -14.92 3.86
CA ASN A 41 17.24 -16.23 3.27
C ASN A 41 18.66 -16.28 2.67
N GLU A 42 19.15 -17.48 2.32
CA GLU A 42 20.51 -17.70 1.80
C GLU A 42 20.84 -16.83 0.56
N GLU A 43 19.87 -16.63 -0.33
CA GLU A 43 20.02 -15.77 -1.51
C GLU A 43 20.31 -14.31 -1.13
N ASN A 44 19.57 -13.78 -0.15
CA ASN A 44 19.72 -12.41 0.29
C ASN A 44 20.97 -12.22 1.13
N ILE A 45 21.38 -13.23 1.90
CA ILE A 45 22.65 -13.26 2.64
C ILE A 45 23.83 -13.18 1.67
N SER A 46 23.81 -13.96 0.59
CA SER A 46 24.84 -13.94 -0.45
C SER A 46 24.95 -12.56 -1.10
N PHE A 47 23.82 -11.96 -1.47
CA PHE A 47 23.78 -10.60 -2.01
C PHE A 47 24.33 -9.55 -1.03
N VAL A 48 23.92 -9.62 0.22
CA VAL A 48 24.40 -8.72 1.28
C VAL A 48 25.92 -8.84 1.44
N SER A 49 26.44 -10.07 1.42
CA SER A 49 27.87 -10.33 1.60
C SER A 49 28.74 -9.84 0.44
N SER A 50 28.19 -9.76 -0.79
CA SER A 50 28.92 -9.29 -1.97
C SER A 50 28.86 -7.77 -2.15
N MET A 51 27.83 -7.12 -1.59
CA MET A 51 27.57 -5.69 -1.80
C MET A 51 28.04 -4.80 -0.63
N LEU A 52 28.10 -5.33 0.60
CA LEU A 52 28.58 -4.58 1.78
C LEU A 52 30.10 -4.54 1.86
N SER A 53 30.64 -3.33 1.91
CA SER A 53 32.02 -3.03 2.29
C SER A 53 32.27 -3.40 3.76
N GLU A 54 33.51 -3.78 4.11
CA GLU A 54 33.90 -4.12 5.50
C GLU A 54 33.53 -3.02 6.51
N ASP A 55 33.57 -1.75 6.10
CA ASP A 55 33.22 -0.59 6.93
C ASP A 55 31.72 -0.48 7.27
N ASN A 56 30.85 -1.11 6.47
CA ASN A 56 29.40 -1.10 6.67
C ASN A 56 28.88 -2.37 7.34
N LYS A 57 29.74 -3.38 7.54
CA LYS A 57 29.40 -4.54 8.37
C LYS A 57 29.13 -4.03 9.78
N ARG A 58 27.99 -4.42 10.37
CA ARG A 58 27.45 -3.93 11.67
C ARG A 58 26.57 -2.68 11.59
N ASN A 59 26.37 -2.09 10.42
CA ASN A 59 25.44 -0.97 10.26
C ASN A 59 24.06 -1.48 9.78
N GLY A 60 23.11 -1.61 10.73
CA GLY A 60 21.76 -2.07 10.44
C GLY A 60 20.97 -1.10 9.57
N HIS A 61 21.20 0.20 9.72
CA HIS A 61 20.57 1.22 8.88
C HIS A 61 21.01 1.12 7.41
N ALA A 62 22.32 0.99 7.17
CA ALA A 62 22.88 0.82 5.82
C ALA A 62 22.37 -0.48 5.16
N LEU A 63 22.35 -1.58 5.92
CA LEU A 63 21.80 -2.87 5.45
C LEU A 63 20.32 -2.74 5.07
N TRP A 64 19.51 -2.10 5.91
CA TRP A 64 18.09 -1.88 5.62
C TRP A 64 17.87 -1.05 4.36
N ASN A 65 18.59 0.07 4.21
CA ASN A 65 18.48 0.91 3.01
C ASN A 65 18.92 0.17 1.75
N MET A 66 19.99 -0.63 1.81
CA MET A 66 20.44 -1.41 0.67
C MET A 66 19.43 -2.49 0.26
N LEU A 67 18.84 -3.20 1.22
CA LEU A 67 17.75 -4.15 0.94
C LEU A 67 16.54 -3.42 0.36
N LYS A 68 16.21 -2.26 0.93
CA LYS A 68 15.14 -1.41 0.41
C LYS A 68 15.42 -0.98 -1.02
N GLU A 69 16.64 -0.60 -1.40
CA GLU A 69 16.98 -0.27 -2.78
C GLU A 69 16.93 -1.49 -3.72
N LYS A 70 17.34 -2.67 -3.26
CA LYS A 70 17.29 -3.90 -4.06
C LYS A 70 15.84 -4.33 -4.36
N TYR A 71 14.95 -4.22 -3.36
CA TYR A 71 13.58 -4.75 -3.45
C TYR A 71 12.51 -3.70 -3.75
N MET A 72 12.73 -2.45 -3.33
CA MET A 72 11.97 -1.34 -3.88
C MET A 72 12.54 -1.03 -5.23
N SER A 73 12.08 -1.78 -6.22
CA SER A 73 12.19 -1.37 -7.61
C SER A 73 11.38 -0.08 -7.74
N ASN A 74 12.04 1.05 -7.47
CA ASN A 74 11.58 2.39 -7.84
C ASN A 74 11.74 2.58 -9.36
N ASP A 75 11.61 1.48 -10.11
CA ASP A 75 11.66 1.42 -11.54
C ASP A 75 10.42 2.14 -12.05
N ILE A 76 10.67 3.27 -12.68
CA ILE A 76 9.67 4.12 -13.33
C ILE A 76 8.79 3.26 -14.26
N SER A 77 9.35 2.22 -14.87
CA SER A 77 8.61 1.28 -15.73
C SER A 77 7.58 0.47 -14.94
N CYS A 78 7.94 -0.07 -13.77
CA CYS A 78 7.02 -0.77 -12.88
C CYS A 78 5.92 0.16 -12.34
N GLN A 79 6.29 1.40 -12.00
CA GLN A 79 5.36 2.43 -11.54
C GLN A 79 4.37 2.84 -12.63
N ALA A 80 4.89 3.12 -13.84
CA ALA A 80 4.08 3.45 -15.01
C ALA A 80 3.13 2.30 -15.38
N LEU A 81 3.58 1.05 -15.30
CA LEU A 81 2.74 -0.11 -15.55
C LEU A 81 1.62 -0.22 -14.49
N ALA A 82 1.94 -0.03 -13.22
CA ALA A 82 0.95 -0.07 -12.14
C ALA A 82 -0.10 1.05 -12.27
N PHE A 83 0.34 2.27 -12.58
CA PHE A 83 -0.55 3.39 -12.86
C PHE A 83 -1.40 3.18 -14.12
N THR A 84 -0.82 2.62 -15.19
CA THR A 84 -1.54 2.28 -16.42
C THR A 84 -2.63 1.26 -16.14
N LYS A 85 -2.35 0.23 -15.34
CA LYS A 85 -3.36 -0.75 -14.90
C LYS A 85 -4.51 -0.08 -14.15
N LEU A 86 -4.23 0.81 -13.21
CA LEU A 86 -5.28 1.54 -12.49
C LEU A 86 -6.10 2.42 -13.43
N SER A 87 -5.44 3.07 -14.40
CA SER A 87 -6.08 3.93 -15.39
C SER A 87 -6.97 3.15 -16.36
N GLN A 88 -6.63 1.90 -16.65
CA GLN A 88 -7.36 1.01 -17.56
C GLN A 88 -8.41 0.15 -16.85
N ALA A 89 -8.46 0.15 -15.51
CA ALA A 89 -9.47 -0.56 -14.75
C ALA A 89 -10.88 -0.15 -15.23
N LYS A 90 -11.70 -1.15 -15.54
CA LYS A 90 -13.07 -0.95 -16.06
C LYS A 90 -14.06 -1.45 -15.03
N PHE A 91 -15.16 -0.74 -14.91
CA PHE A 91 -16.27 -1.22 -14.11
C PHE A 91 -16.97 -2.38 -14.82
N THR A 92 -16.97 -3.55 -14.20
CA THR A 92 -17.68 -4.75 -14.66
C THR A 92 -18.82 -5.07 -13.69
N THR A 93 -18.47 -5.62 -12.52
CA THR A 93 -19.36 -5.77 -11.37
C THR A 93 -18.79 -4.96 -10.20
N THR A 94 -19.65 -4.56 -9.25
CA THR A 94 -19.20 -3.79 -8.10
C THR A 94 -18.12 -4.51 -7.29
N LEU A 95 -18.28 -5.81 -7.04
CA LEU A 95 -17.34 -6.60 -6.26
C LEU A 95 -16.00 -6.79 -6.99
N ASP A 96 -16.04 -7.16 -8.27
CA ASP A 96 -14.82 -7.35 -9.06
C ASP A 96 -14.06 -6.03 -9.20
N PHE A 97 -14.76 -4.93 -9.44
CA PHE A 97 -14.18 -3.61 -9.52
C PHE A 97 -13.52 -3.20 -8.19
N ILE A 98 -14.20 -3.36 -7.05
CA ILE A 98 -13.62 -3.06 -5.73
C ILE A 98 -12.34 -3.89 -5.49
N GLN A 99 -12.38 -5.19 -5.82
CA GLN A 99 -11.23 -6.07 -5.66
C GLN A 99 -10.08 -5.71 -6.59
N GLU A 100 -10.37 -5.36 -7.84
CA GLU A 100 -9.38 -4.92 -8.83
C GLU A 100 -8.70 -3.61 -8.38
N ILE A 101 -9.48 -2.63 -7.91
CA ILE A 101 -8.95 -1.36 -7.39
C ILE A 101 -8.08 -1.61 -6.16
N ARG A 102 -8.54 -2.38 -5.16
CA ARG A 102 -7.73 -2.70 -3.96
C ARG A 102 -6.42 -3.37 -4.33
N THR A 103 -6.48 -4.34 -5.24
CA THR A 103 -5.30 -5.08 -5.70
C THR A 103 -4.31 -4.17 -6.42
N THR A 104 -4.81 -3.29 -7.30
CA THR A 104 -3.96 -2.42 -8.11
C THR A 104 -3.35 -1.30 -7.27
N VAL A 105 -4.11 -0.67 -6.38
CA VAL A 105 -3.59 0.34 -5.44
C VAL A 105 -2.59 -0.28 -4.47
N GLY A 106 -2.83 -1.51 -4.00
CA GLY A 106 -1.85 -2.27 -3.21
C GLY A 106 -0.54 -2.47 -3.97
N LYS A 107 -0.61 -2.91 -5.24
CA LYS A 107 0.58 -3.04 -6.11
C LYS A 107 1.29 -1.71 -6.35
N MET A 108 0.57 -0.61 -6.53
CA MET A 108 1.16 0.73 -6.67
C MET A 108 1.95 1.13 -5.43
N ARG A 109 1.40 0.89 -4.23
CA ARG A 109 2.10 1.14 -2.96
C ARG A 109 3.35 0.28 -2.84
N LEU A 110 3.29 -0.99 -3.27
CA LEU A 110 4.45 -1.90 -3.25
C LEU A 110 5.60 -1.43 -4.17
N VAL A 111 5.30 -0.86 -5.33
CA VAL A 111 6.31 -0.31 -6.26
C VAL A 111 6.74 1.12 -5.90
N GLY A 112 6.35 1.62 -4.72
CA GLY A 112 6.69 2.96 -4.25
C GLY A 112 5.93 4.10 -4.92
N PHE A 113 4.93 3.81 -5.77
CA PHE A 113 4.12 4.83 -6.43
C PHE A 113 2.99 5.30 -5.50
N LYS A 114 3.20 6.47 -4.88
CA LYS A 114 2.26 7.09 -3.96
C LYS A 114 1.49 8.21 -4.68
N LEU A 115 0.18 8.04 -4.80
CA LEU A 115 -0.75 9.12 -5.14
C LEU A 115 -1.41 9.64 -3.87
N GLU A 116 -1.80 10.91 -3.89
CA GLU A 116 -2.65 11.47 -2.85
C GLU A 116 -3.99 10.71 -2.80
N GLU A 117 -4.45 10.42 -1.59
CA GLU A 117 -5.66 9.61 -1.37
C GLU A 117 -6.91 10.27 -1.99
N SER A 118 -6.95 11.61 -2.00
CA SER A 118 -7.97 12.42 -2.67
C SER A 118 -7.97 12.21 -4.19
N ALA A 119 -6.80 12.21 -4.82
CA ALA A 119 -6.64 11.98 -6.25
C ALA A 119 -7.02 10.53 -6.63
N LEU A 120 -6.63 9.54 -5.83
CA LEU A 120 -7.05 8.14 -6.02
C LEU A 120 -8.57 8.00 -5.96
N SER A 121 -9.18 8.65 -4.97
CA SER A 121 -10.63 8.65 -4.77
C SER A 121 -11.38 9.23 -5.97
N ILE A 122 -10.96 10.41 -6.45
CA ILE A 122 -11.56 11.04 -7.64
C ILE A 122 -11.37 10.16 -8.87
N MET A 123 -10.19 9.58 -9.06
CA MET A 123 -9.91 8.73 -10.21
C MET A 123 -10.79 7.48 -10.22
N VAL A 124 -10.95 6.81 -9.08
CA VAL A 124 -11.84 5.64 -8.95
C VAL A 124 -13.30 6.01 -9.17
N LEU A 125 -13.76 7.13 -8.61
CA LEU A 125 -15.14 7.61 -8.83
C LEU A 125 -15.40 7.91 -10.31
N SER A 126 -14.42 8.45 -11.04
CA SER A 126 -14.55 8.73 -12.48
C SER A 126 -14.67 7.48 -13.36
N LYS A 127 -14.37 6.29 -12.82
CA LYS A 127 -14.48 5.01 -13.54
C LYS A 127 -15.85 4.33 -13.36
N LEU A 128 -16.69 4.85 -12.49
CA LEU A 128 -18.03 4.29 -12.27
C LEU A 128 -18.95 4.60 -13.46
N PRO A 129 -19.88 3.70 -13.81
CA PRO A 129 -20.85 3.93 -14.87
C PRO A 129 -21.84 5.03 -14.45
N SER A 130 -22.48 5.65 -15.44
CA SER A 130 -23.47 6.73 -15.24
C SER A 130 -24.67 6.35 -14.38
N GLN A 131 -24.96 5.05 -14.26
CA GLN A 131 -25.97 4.50 -13.33
C GLN A 131 -25.69 4.88 -11.88
N LEU A 132 -24.42 5.16 -11.54
CA LEU A 132 -23.96 5.55 -10.21
C LEU A 132 -23.63 7.06 -10.14
N ASP A 133 -24.07 7.89 -11.07
CA ASP A 133 -23.79 9.34 -11.06
C ASP A 133 -24.32 10.03 -9.79
N SER A 134 -25.45 9.56 -9.26
CA SER A 134 -25.99 10.02 -7.97
C SER A 134 -25.03 9.72 -6.82
N PHE A 135 -24.47 8.51 -6.81
CA PHE A 135 -23.44 8.10 -5.84
C PHE A 135 -22.18 8.95 -6.02
N VAL A 136 -21.66 9.07 -7.24
CA VAL A 136 -20.48 9.92 -7.53
C VAL A 136 -20.69 11.34 -7.04
N ARG A 137 -21.84 11.95 -7.29
CA ARG A 137 -22.16 13.31 -6.84
C ARG A 137 -22.16 13.44 -5.32
N VAL A 138 -22.79 12.50 -4.62
CA VAL A 138 -22.82 12.44 -3.15
C VAL A 138 -21.41 12.22 -2.60
N MET A 139 -20.63 11.34 -3.23
CA MET A 139 -19.24 11.06 -2.86
C MET A 139 -18.33 12.27 -3.06
N SER A 140 -18.45 12.98 -4.19
CA SER A 140 -17.62 14.15 -4.53
C SER A 140 -17.93 15.39 -3.69
N HIS A 141 -19.20 15.63 -3.33
CA HIS A 141 -19.59 16.81 -2.55
C HIS A 141 -19.58 16.57 -1.03
N GLY A 142 -19.94 15.35 -0.60
CA GLY A 142 -20.14 15.04 0.81
C GLY A 142 -18.88 14.55 1.57
N PHE A 143 -17.81 14.20 0.85
CA PHE A 143 -16.68 13.47 1.45
C PHE A 143 -15.30 14.01 1.07
N GLN A 144 -15.17 15.34 0.99
CA GLN A 144 -13.86 15.97 1.02
C GLN A 144 -13.11 15.45 2.26
N ASN A 145 -11.92 14.87 2.06
CA ASN A 145 -11.07 14.23 3.08
C ASN A 145 -11.41 12.81 3.57
N LYS A 146 -12.26 12.03 2.89
CA LYS A 146 -12.37 10.58 3.20
C LYS A 146 -11.52 9.73 2.25
N GLY A 147 -10.84 8.73 2.81
CA GLY A 147 -9.95 7.85 2.06
C GLY A 147 -10.65 6.88 1.13
N LEU A 148 -9.90 6.28 0.21
CA LEU A 148 -10.41 5.36 -0.82
C LEU A 148 -11.19 4.19 -0.21
N ASP A 149 -10.70 3.64 0.91
CA ASP A 149 -11.36 2.52 1.60
C ASP A 149 -12.78 2.86 2.07
N PHE A 150 -13.04 4.11 2.45
CA PHE A 150 -14.39 4.55 2.81
C PHE A 150 -15.31 4.52 1.59
N ILE A 151 -14.84 5.02 0.44
CA ILE A 151 -15.60 5.04 -0.81
C ILE A 151 -15.92 3.61 -1.25
N LEU A 152 -14.94 2.72 -1.24
CA LEU A 152 -15.12 1.33 -1.64
C LEU A 152 -16.12 0.60 -0.72
N LYS A 153 -16.05 0.82 0.59
CA LYS A 153 -17.04 0.25 1.53
C LYS A 153 -18.44 0.80 1.30
N LYS A 154 -18.57 2.09 1.02
CA LYS A 154 -19.89 2.69 0.77
C LYS A 154 -20.48 2.20 -0.55
N LEU A 155 -19.65 2.04 -1.58
CA LEU A 155 -20.03 1.45 -2.86
C LEU A 155 -20.51 -0.01 -2.69
N GLU A 156 -19.84 -0.78 -1.84
CA GLU A 156 -20.25 -2.15 -1.48
C GLU A 156 -21.60 -2.18 -0.77
N GLN A 157 -21.81 -1.28 0.20
CA GLN A 157 -23.07 -1.16 0.95
C GLN A 157 -24.25 -0.73 0.07
N ASP A 158 -24.05 0.27 -0.78
CA ASP A 158 -25.10 0.80 -1.63
C ASP A 158 -25.47 -0.20 -2.73
N TYR A 159 -24.53 -1.04 -3.19
CA TYR A 159 -24.83 -2.19 -4.06
C TYR A 159 -25.67 -3.26 -3.37
N ILE A 160 -25.36 -3.62 -2.12
CA ILE A 160 -26.18 -4.56 -1.35
C ILE A 160 -27.61 -4.02 -1.20
N GLN A 161 -27.77 -2.72 -0.95
CA GLN A 161 -29.08 -2.08 -0.87
C GLN A 161 -29.82 -2.05 -2.22
N PHE A 162 -29.12 -1.80 -3.33
CA PHE A 162 -29.70 -1.86 -4.67
C PHE A 162 -30.20 -3.26 -5.02
N LYS A 163 -29.38 -4.29 -4.75
CA LYS A 163 -29.73 -5.69 -5.02
C LYS A 163 -30.92 -6.16 -4.18
N LEU A 164 -30.96 -5.78 -2.90
CA LEU A 164 -32.09 -6.08 -2.00
C LEU A 164 -33.40 -5.41 -2.45
N ASN A 165 -33.32 -4.20 -3.02
CA ASN A 165 -34.49 -3.50 -3.53
C ASN A 165 -35.02 -4.12 -4.85
N GLU A 166 -34.15 -4.65 -5.71
CA GLU A 166 -34.54 -5.41 -6.92
C GLU A 166 -35.28 -6.71 -6.54
N ASP A 167 -34.72 -7.50 -5.63
CA ASP A 167 -35.34 -8.76 -5.16
C ASP A 167 -36.70 -8.52 -4.47
N SER A 168 -36.87 -7.36 -3.82
CA SER A 168 -38.14 -6.95 -3.21
C SER A 168 -39.19 -6.44 -4.22
N CYS A 169 -38.78 -6.05 -5.43
CA CYS A 169 -39.68 -5.55 -6.46
C CYS A 169 -40.22 -6.69 -7.34
N GLU A 170 -39.42 -7.74 -7.59
CA GLU A 170 -39.86 -8.93 -8.33
C GLU A 170 -40.91 -9.74 -7.56
N THR A 171 -40.90 -9.72 -6.22
CA THR A 171 -41.89 -10.43 -5.40
C THR A 171 -43.27 -9.76 -5.38
N VAL A 172 -43.37 -8.47 -5.73
CA VAL A 172 -44.64 -7.73 -5.79
C VAL A 172 -45.31 -7.84 -7.16
N THR A 173 -44.57 -8.21 -8.22
CA THR A 173 -45.13 -8.34 -9.58
C THR A 173 -45.70 -9.74 -9.87
N ALA A 174 -45.51 -10.70 -8.94
CA ALA A 174 -45.99 -12.07 -9.05
C ALA A 174 -47.23 -12.40 -8.17
N MET A 175 -47.90 -11.39 -7.61
CA MET A 175 -49.19 -11.55 -6.89
C MET A 175 -50.34 -10.88 -7.63
#